data_AF-G5E2J1-F1
#
_entry.id   AF-G5E2J1-F1
#
_cell.length_a   1.000
_cell.length_b   1.000
_cell.length_c   1.000
_cell.angle_alpha   90.00
_cell.angle_beta   90.00
_cell.angle_gamma   90.00
#
_symmetry.space_group_name_H-M   'P 1'
#
loop_
_entity.id
_entity.type
_entity.pdbx_description
1 polymer ?
#
loop_
_entity_poly.entity_id
_entity_poly.type
_entity_poly.pdbx_seq_one_letter_code
_entity_poly.pdbx_strand_id
1 'polypeptide(L)'
;MLKSRTFMKKTRSGGVLKIVREHYLRDDITCGCKGCDECQMENAVLPLETILQSSLCTTSHYVLPDTNVLLHQIDILEDPVITNIIILQTVLQEVRSRSAPVYKRIKDLIKESTRHLFTPAERRIPRIRIETRQASTLEGQRIIVAVDGWPRNSRYPNGHFVKSLGTAGDKETETEVLLLEHDVPHQPFSQAVLSLLPNRLSFSCIWEMDRNANILNTKFTKSVIDSKASLTYAEAQMR
;
A
#
# COMPACT_ATOMS: atom_id res chain seq x y z
N MET A 1 -8.55 -45.61 8.18
CA MET A 1 -8.52 -46.65 9.25
C MET A 1 -8.11 -46.05 10.59
N LEU A 2 -9.00 -46.01 11.59
CA LEU A 2 -8.69 -45.53 12.95
C LEU A 2 -7.67 -46.47 13.62
N LYS A 3 -6.45 -45.99 13.85
CA LYS A 3 -5.46 -46.70 14.68
C LYS A 3 -5.57 -46.21 16.11
N SER A 4 -6.29 -46.94 16.96
CA SER A 4 -6.32 -46.67 18.40
C SER A 4 -5.08 -47.28 19.06
N ARG A 5 -4.31 -46.45 19.77
CA ARG A 5 -3.24 -46.94 20.66
C ARG A 5 -3.67 -46.67 22.09
N THR A 6 -3.78 -47.74 22.86
CA THR A 6 -4.10 -47.67 24.29
C THR A 6 -2.83 -47.89 25.09
N PHE A 7 -2.58 -47.04 26.08
CA PHE A 7 -1.45 -47.21 26.99
C PHE A 7 -1.90 -46.97 28.43
N MET A 8 -1.37 -47.78 29.34
CA MET A 8 -1.65 -47.64 30.77
C MET A 8 -0.62 -46.71 31.40
N LYS A 9 -1.07 -45.66 32.07
CA LYS A 9 -0.22 -44.72 32.80
C LYS A 9 -0.56 -44.79 34.28
N LYS A 10 0.45 -45.04 35.12
CA LYS A 10 0.30 -44.97 36.58
C LYS A 10 0.30 -43.50 37.02
N THR A 11 -0.72 -43.08 37.77
CA THR A 11 -0.79 -41.75 38.37
C THR A 11 0.11 -41.67 39.61
N ARG A 12 0.47 -40.45 40.03
CA ARG A 12 1.33 -40.22 41.20
C ARG A 12 0.75 -40.79 42.51
N SER A 13 -0.56 -40.97 42.59
CA SER A 13 -1.28 -41.59 43.70
C SER A 13 -1.39 -43.13 43.60
N GLY A 14 -0.72 -43.76 42.62
CA GLY A 14 -0.66 -45.21 42.49
C GLY A 14 -1.78 -45.87 41.66
N GLY A 15 -2.80 -45.10 41.26
CA GLY A 15 -3.87 -45.59 40.37
C GLY A 15 -3.36 -45.84 38.94
N VAL A 16 -3.96 -46.81 38.23
CA VAL A 16 -3.64 -47.08 36.82
C VAL A 16 -4.72 -46.48 35.93
N LEU A 17 -4.33 -45.58 35.04
CA LEU A 17 -5.23 -44.86 34.13
C LEU A 17 -4.99 -45.35 32.70
N LYS A 18 -6.03 -45.89 32.05
CA LYS A 18 -5.97 -46.30 30.64
C LYS A 18 -6.21 -45.06 29.77
N ILE A 19 -5.17 -44.59 29.10
CA ILE A 19 -5.27 -43.47 28.16
C ILE A 19 -5.44 -44.06 26.76
N VAL A 20 -6.56 -43.73 26.13
CA VAL A 20 -6.84 -44.04 24.74
C VAL A 20 -6.52 -42.79 23.92
N ARG A 21 -5.55 -42.88 23.01
CA ARG A 21 -5.33 -41.83 22.01
C ARG A 21 -5.88 -42.31 20.68
N GLU A 22 -6.86 -41.58 20.18
CA GLU A 22 -7.43 -41.78 18.85
C GLU A 22 -6.71 -40.88 17.85
N HIS A 23 -6.28 -41.45 16.73
CA HIS A 23 -5.68 -40.71 15.64
C HIS A 23 -6.63 -40.77 14.45
N TYR A 24 -7.25 -39.63 14.15
CA TYR A 24 -8.14 -39.47 13.00
C TYR A 24 -7.29 -39.16 11.77
N LEU A 25 -7.24 -40.10 10.83
CA LEU A 25 -6.74 -39.85 9.48
C LEU A 25 -7.92 -39.36 8.65
N ARG A 26 -7.74 -38.18 8.02
CA ARG A 26 -8.70 -37.60 7.09
C ARG A 26 -8.33 -38.04 5.69
N ASP A 27 -9.26 -38.71 5.02
CA ASP A 27 -9.12 -39.21 3.65
C ASP A 27 -9.82 -38.28 2.63
N ASP A 28 -10.40 -37.17 3.11
CA ASP A 28 -11.13 -36.16 2.35
C ASP A 28 -10.27 -34.94 1.96
N ILE A 29 -8.98 -34.94 2.29
CA ILE A 29 -8.04 -33.88 1.92
C ILE A 29 -7.22 -34.34 0.72
N THR A 30 -7.42 -33.70 -0.42
CA THR A 30 -6.63 -33.93 -1.62
C THR A 30 -5.29 -33.17 -1.57
N CYS A 31 -4.30 -33.64 -2.31
CA CYS A 31 -2.94 -33.09 -2.28
C CYS A 31 -2.80 -31.70 -2.95
N GLY A 32 -3.77 -31.28 -3.78
CA GLY A 32 -3.73 -29.98 -4.46
C GLY A 32 -2.73 -29.87 -5.62
N CYS A 33 -2.04 -30.94 -5.99
CA CYS A 33 -1.05 -30.97 -7.06
C CYS A 33 -1.69 -31.24 -8.43
N LYS A 34 -1.39 -30.40 -9.44
CA LYS A 34 -1.87 -30.56 -10.82
C LYS A 34 -1.48 -31.90 -11.47
N GLY A 35 -0.38 -32.52 -11.02
CA GLY A 35 0.19 -33.74 -11.60
C GLY A 35 -0.01 -34.99 -10.75
N CYS A 36 -1.02 -35.00 -9.88
CA CYS A 36 -1.30 -36.17 -9.05
C CYS A 36 -2.31 -37.08 -9.75
N ASP A 37 -1.87 -38.31 -10.10
CA ASP A 37 -2.74 -39.32 -10.72
C ASP A 37 -3.68 -40.03 -9.71
N GLU A 38 -3.44 -39.84 -8.41
CA GLU A 38 -4.21 -40.47 -7.33
C GLU A 38 -5.36 -39.59 -6.80
N CYS A 39 -5.26 -38.26 -6.96
CA CYS A 39 -6.24 -37.31 -6.43
C CYS A 39 -7.13 -36.76 -7.55
N GLN A 40 -8.42 -37.09 -7.56
CA GLN A 40 -9.38 -36.47 -8.48
C GLN A 40 -9.65 -35.02 -8.04
N MET A 41 -9.22 -34.03 -8.82
CA MET A 41 -9.42 -32.61 -8.50
C MET A 41 -9.75 -31.76 -9.73
N GLU A 42 -10.72 -30.85 -9.58
CA GLU A 42 -11.04 -29.82 -10.58
C GLU A 42 -10.19 -28.54 -10.43
N ASN A 43 -9.74 -28.22 -9.21
CA ASN A 43 -9.04 -26.97 -8.89
C ASN A 43 -7.73 -27.23 -8.15
N ALA A 44 -6.68 -27.56 -8.89
CA ALA A 44 -5.36 -27.73 -8.32
C ALA A 44 -4.75 -26.36 -7.93
N VAL A 45 -4.22 -26.29 -6.70
CA VAL A 45 -3.67 -25.08 -6.08
C VAL A 45 -2.17 -24.95 -6.34
N LEU A 46 -1.48 -26.07 -6.53
CA LEU A 46 -0.04 -26.12 -6.76
C LEU A 46 0.28 -26.18 -8.27
N PRO A 47 1.21 -25.35 -8.78
CA PRO A 47 1.55 -25.29 -10.21
C PRO A 47 2.28 -26.56 -10.68
N LEU A 48 2.02 -26.99 -11.92
CA LEU A 48 2.61 -28.22 -12.51
C LEU A 48 4.05 -28.02 -12.98
N GLU A 49 4.38 -26.84 -13.47
CA GLU A 49 5.69 -26.55 -14.07
C GLU A 49 6.62 -25.93 -13.02
N THR A 50 7.46 -26.77 -12.41
CA THR A 50 8.56 -26.29 -11.57
C THR A 50 9.79 -26.07 -12.45
N ILE A 51 10.27 -24.83 -12.54
CA ILE A 51 11.42 -24.43 -13.38
C ILE A 51 12.78 -24.91 -12.78
N LEU A 52 12.76 -25.54 -11.60
CA LEU A 52 13.98 -25.91 -10.88
C LEU A 52 14.73 -27.07 -11.57
N GLN A 53 15.70 -26.73 -12.43
CA GLN A 53 16.61 -27.71 -13.00
C GLN A 53 17.61 -28.14 -11.93
N SER A 54 17.40 -29.33 -11.38
CA SER A 54 18.32 -29.97 -10.44
C SER A 54 19.07 -31.09 -11.13
N SER A 55 20.38 -31.19 -10.90
CA SER A 55 21.16 -32.35 -11.32
C SER A 55 20.86 -33.61 -10.49
N LEU A 56 20.21 -33.45 -9.32
CA LEU A 56 19.87 -34.54 -8.40
C LEU A 56 18.48 -35.11 -8.65
N CYS A 57 17.56 -34.28 -9.14
CA CYS A 57 16.18 -34.65 -9.40
C CYS A 57 15.83 -34.24 -10.84
N THR A 58 15.63 -35.23 -11.71
CA THR A 58 15.24 -35.01 -13.11
C THR A 58 13.75 -34.67 -13.25
N THR A 59 12.95 -34.90 -12.20
CA THR A 59 11.52 -34.63 -12.16
C THR A 59 11.18 -33.33 -11.43
N SER A 60 10.01 -32.78 -11.75
CA SER A 60 9.42 -31.66 -11.04
C SER A 60 9.24 -32.00 -9.55
N HIS A 61 9.70 -31.12 -8.66
CA HIS A 61 9.69 -31.36 -7.22
C HIS A 61 9.39 -30.08 -6.43
N TYR A 62 8.80 -30.27 -5.25
CA TYR A 62 8.56 -29.21 -4.28
C TYR A 62 9.57 -29.31 -3.14
N VAL A 63 9.97 -28.17 -2.59
CA VAL A 63 10.84 -28.11 -1.42
C VAL A 63 10.00 -27.90 -0.17
N LEU A 64 10.09 -28.82 0.78
CA LEU A 64 9.42 -28.76 2.08
C LEU A 64 10.48 -28.53 3.17
N PRO A 65 10.80 -27.27 3.53
CA PRO A 65 11.79 -26.98 4.54
C PRO A 65 11.25 -27.29 5.94
N ASP A 66 12.12 -27.77 6.82
CA ASP A 66 11.81 -27.93 8.24
C ASP A 66 12.03 -26.61 9.01
N THR A 67 11.70 -26.63 10.31
CA THR A 67 11.87 -25.47 11.19
C THR A 67 13.32 -25.01 11.27
N ASN A 68 14.29 -25.92 11.28
CA ASN A 68 15.71 -25.58 11.45
C ASN A 68 16.29 -24.94 10.19
N VAL A 69 15.91 -25.43 9.01
CA VAL A 69 16.27 -24.84 7.72
C VAL A 69 15.75 -23.41 7.65
N LEU A 70 14.49 -23.17 8.04
CA LEU A 70 13.95 -21.81 8.08
C LEU A 70 14.63 -20.91 9.11
N LEU A 71 15.07 -21.44 10.25
CA LEU A 71 15.73 -20.64 11.30
C LEU A 71 17.18 -20.27 10.96
N HIS A 72 17.90 -21.17 10.30
CA HIS A 72 19.35 -21.06 10.15
C HIS A 72 19.80 -20.81 8.71
N GLN A 73 18.95 -21.12 7.72
CA GLN A 73 19.30 -21.14 6.29
C GLN A 73 18.27 -20.38 5.44
N ILE A 74 17.50 -19.46 6.03
CA ILE A 74 16.52 -18.65 5.30
C ILE A 74 17.14 -17.87 4.13
N ASP A 75 18.38 -17.42 4.26
CA ASP A 75 19.06 -16.64 3.22
C ASP A 75 19.21 -17.44 1.91
N ILE A 76 19.36 -18.77 1.98
CA ILE A 76 19.41 -19.66 0.81
C ILE A 76 18.02 -19.76 0.17
N LEU A 77 16.96 -19.79 0.98
CA LEU A 77 15.57 -19.85 0.50
C LEU A 77 15.05 -18.50 -0.02
N GLU A 78 15.75 -17.41 0.26
CA GLU A 78 15.49 -16.07 -0.31
C GLU A 78 16.08 -15.92 -1.72
N ASP A 79 16.93 -16.86 -2.17
CA ASP A 79 17.53 -16.81 -3.49
C ASP A 79 16.47 -17.07 -4.59
N PRO A 80 16.39 -16.21 -5.64
CA PRO A 80 15.40 -16.35 -6.70
C PRO A 80 15.51 -17.66 -7.50
N VAL A 81 16.64 -18.36 -7.44
CA VAL A 81 16.80 -19.68 -8.07
C VAL A 81 15.94 -20.73 -7.35
N ILE A 82 15.72 -20.60 -6.03
CA ILE A 82 14.92 -21.56 -5.27
C ILE A 82 13.45 -21.18 -5.32
N THR A 83 12.71 -21.89 -6.16
CA THR A 83 11.26 -21.72 -6.35
C THR A 83 10.50 -22.97 -5.89
N ASN A 84 9.17 -22.89 -5.79
CA ASN A 84 8.29 -24.02 -5.43
C ASN A 84 8.52 -24.57 -4.00
N ILE A 85 8.72 -23.66 -3.05
CA ILE A 85 8.83 -23.97 -1.62
C ILE A 85 7.44 -24.01 -1.00
N ILE A 86 7.10 -25.10 -0.32
CA ILE A 86 5.87 -25.24 0.45
C ILE A 86 6.20 -25.05 1.93
N ILE A 87 5.72 -23.97 2.53
CA ILE A 87 5.92 -23.69 3.94
C ILE A 87 4.70 -24.16 4.73
N LEU A 88 4.89 -25.15 5.59
CA LEU A 88 3.81 -25.69 6.42
C LEU A 88 3.41 -24.71 7.52
N GLN A 89 2.11 -24.63 7.80
CA GLN A 89 1.56 -23.77 8.85
C GLN A 89 2.13 -24.10 10.24
N THR A 90 2.33 -25.38 10.55
CA THR A 90 2.91 -25.86 11.81
C THR A 90 4.36 -25.40 11.98
N VAL A 91 5.16 -25.54 10.92
CA VAL A 91 6.55 -25.07 10.87
C VAL A 91 6.60 -23.55 11.05
N LEU A 92 5.73 -22.81 10.35
CA LEU A 92 5.67 -21.35 10.46
C LEU A 92 5.30 -20.90 11.89
N GLN A 93 4.38 -21.60 12.57
CA GLN A 93 4.03 -21.33 13.97
C GLN A 93 5.20 -21.62 14.92
N GLU A 94 5.97 -22.68 14.68
CA GLU A 94 7.15 -22.99 15.48
C GLU A 94 8.28 -21.97 15.26
N VAL A 95 8.51 -21.53 14.01
CA VAL A 95 9.47 -20.44 13.74
C VAL A 95 9.04 -19.16 14.45
N ARG A 96 7.74 -18.84 14.48
CA ARG A 96 7.21 -17.68 15.22
C ARG A 96 7.51 -17.75 16.71
N SER A 97 7.42 -18.93 17.33
CA SER A 97 7.68 -19.08 18.77
C SER A 97 9.17 -19.02 19.11
N ARG A 98 10.04 -19.47 18.18
CA ARG A 98 11.50 -19.45 18.36
C ARG A 98 12.16 -18.13 17.97
N SER A 99 11.70 -17.48 16.90
CA SER A 99 12.29 -16.25 16.37
C SER A 99 11.27 -15.40 15.58
N ALA A 100 10.76 -14.36 16.23
CA ALA A 100 9.88 -13.38 15.58
C ALA A 100 10.50 -12.69 14.33
N PRO A 101 11.80 -12.34 14.30
CA PRO A 101 12.43 -11.75 13.11
C PRO A 101 12.39 -12.66 11.89
N VAL A 102 12.73 -13.95 12.05
CA VAL A 102 12.71 -14.93 10.95
C VAL A 102 11.29 -15.16 10.47
N TYR A 103 10.32 -15.28 11.38
CA TYR A 103 8.91 -15.37 11.01
C TYR A 103 8.43 -14.16 10.21
N LYS A 104 8.86 -12.94 10.55
CA LYS A 104 8.52 -11.74 9.78
C LYS A 104 9.13 -11.80 8.38
N ARG A 105 10.41 -12.16 8.24
CA ARG A 105 11.08 -12.35 6.93
C ARG A 105 10.33 -13.34 6.05
N ILE A 106 9.98 -14.51 6.59
CA ILE A 106 9.22 -15.54 5.86
C ILE A 106 7.85 -15.02 5.44
N LYS A 107 7.16 -14.30 6.33
CA LYS A 107 5.85 -13.74 6.03
C LYS A 107 5.92 -12.69 4.93
N ASP A 108 7.00 -11.90 4.89
CA ASP A 108 7.26 -10.90 3.85
C ASP A 108 7.56 -11.58 2.50
N LEU A 109 8.25 -12.74 2.50
CA LEU A 109 8.47 -13.57 1.30
C LEU A 109 7.18 -14.18 0.76
N ILE A 110 6.37 -14.81 1.63
CA ILE A 110 5.08 -15.43 1.26
C ILE A 110 4.09 -14.39 0.73
N LYS A 111 4.13 -13.17 1.27
CA LYS A 111 3.13 -12.16 0.92
C LYS A 111 3.22 -11.65 -0.50
N GLU A 112 4.27 -12.00 -1.25
CA GLU A 112 4.63 -11.31 -2.50
C GLU A 112 4.45 -9.81 -2.28
N SER A 113 5.26 -9.24 -1.40
CA SER A 113 5.35 -7.79 -1.33
C SER A 113 5.86 -7.33 -2.68
N THR A 114 4.94 -7.06 -3.60
CA THR A 114 5.22 -6.44 -4.87
C THR A 114 5.64 -5.02 -4.53
N ARG A 115 6.94 -4.91 -4.28
CA ARG A 115 7.63 -3.68 -3.93
C ARG A 115 7.79 -2.92 -5.22
N HIS A 116 7.03 -1.84 -5.33
CA HIS A 116 7.09 -0.97 -6.49
C HIS A 116 7.95 0.25 -6.15
N LEU A 117 8.68 0.73 -7.15
CA LEU A 117 9.43 1.98 -7.06
C LEU A 117 8.61 3.07 -7.72
N PHE A 118 8.16 4.03 -6.92
CA PHE A 118 7.46 5.20 -7.40
C PHE A 118 8.46 6.31 -7.70
N THR A 119 8.23 7.04 -8.79
CA THR A 119 9.07 8.17 -9.21
C THR A 119 8.43 9.47 -8.73
N PRO A 120 9.09 10.23 -7.85
CA PRO A 120 8.61 11.53 -7.41
C PRO A 120 8.48 12.52 -8.58
N ALA A 121 7.63 13.53 -8.43
CA ALA A 121 7.51 14.62 -9.39
C ALA A 121 8.83 15.41 -9.48
N GLU A 122 9.43 15.72 -8.34
CA GLU A 122 10.73 16.39 -8.28
C GLU A 122 11.88 15.38 -8.45
N ARG A 123 12.72 15.59 -9.48
CA ARG A 123 13.87 14.72 -9.79
C ARG A 123 14.94 14.64 -8.72
N ARG A 124 14.98 15.59 -7.78
CA ARG A 124 15.94 15.61 -6.67
C ARG A 124 15.64 14.56 -5.61
N ILE A 125 14.39 14.14 -5.51
CA ILE A 125 13.94 13.14 -4.56
C ILE A 125 14.22 11.75 -5.18
N PRO A 126 14.91 10.84 -4.47
CA PRO A 126 15.12 9.48 -4.96
C PRO A 126 13.79 8.74 -5.08
N ARG A 127 13.77 7.71 -5.92
CA ARG A 127 12.58 6.83 -6.05
C ARG A 127 12.23 6.23 -4.70
N ILE A 128 10.93 6.17 -4.40
CA ILE A 128 10.42 5.71 -3.10
C ILE A 128 9.88 4.29 -3.28
N ARG A 129 10.27 3.38 -2.38
CA ARG A 129 9.77 2.01 -2.35
C ARG A 129 8.45 1.96 -1.58
N ILE A 130 7.40 1.44 -2.23
CA ILE A 130 6.08 1.27 -1.63
C ILE A 130 5.62 -0.17 -1.84
N GLU A 131 5.02 -0.74 -0.80
CA GLU A 131 4.39 -2.06 -0.84
C GLU A 131 2.88 -1.88 -1.05
N THR A 132 2.37 -2.24 -2.24
CA THR A 132 0.95 -2.10 -2.55
C THR A 132 0.49 -3.16 -3.56
N ARG A 133 -0.73 -3.67 -3.35
CA ARG A 133 -1.41 -4.60 -4.27
C ARG A 133 -2.12 -3.88 -5.42
N GLN A 134 -2.30 -2.56 -5.31
CA GLN A 134 -3.03 -1.73 -6.28
C GLN A 134 -2.11 -1.10 -7.33
N ALA A 135 -0.89 -1.60 -7.48
CA ALA A 135 0.12 -0.99 -8.35
C ALA A 135 -0.35 -0.87 -9.81
N SER A 136 -1.07 -1.86 -10.33
CA SER A 136 -1.65 -1.82 -11.68
C SER A 136 -2.69 -0.70 -11.86
N THR A 137 -3.41 -0.32 -10.81
CA THR A 137 -4.38 0.80 -10.86
C THR A 137 -3.71 2.15 -10.69
N LEU A 138 -2.62 2.20 -9.92
CA LEU A 138 -1.86 3.43 -9.64
C LEU A 138 -0.84 3.75 -10.73
N GLU A 139 -0.60 2.83 -11.67
CA GLU A 139 0.27 3.05 -12.81
C GLU A 139 -0.26 4.20 -13.67
N GLY A 140 0.60 5.17 -13.98
CA GLY A 140 0.22 6.37 -14.73
C GLY A 140 -0.60 7.39 -13.93
N GLN A 141 -0.83 7.20 -12.63
CA GLN A 141 -1.52 8.17 -11.78
C GLN A 141 -0.54 9.04 -10.98
N ARG A 142 -0.94 10.29 -10.70
CA ARG A 142 -0.31 11.14 -9.69
C ARG A 142 -0.82 10.73 -8.32
N ILE A 143 0.09 10.46 -7.41
CA ILE A 143 -0.22 9.97 -6.07
C ILE A 143 0.58 10.73 -5.01
N ILE A 144 0.01 10.82 -3.80
CA ILE A 144 0.68 11.30 -2.61
C ILE A 144 1.27 10.10 -1.87
N VAL A 145 2.55 10.21 -1.53
CA VAL A 145 3.31 9.20 -0.82
C VAL A 145 3.95 9.85 0.40
N ALA A 146 3.77 9.24 1.57
CA ALA A 146 4.47 9.64 2.78
C ALA A 146 5.72 8.77 2.96
N VAL A 147 6.85 9.40 3.28
CA VAL A 147 8.10 8.69 3.55
C VAL A 147 8.13 8.26 5.03
N ASP A 148 8.18 6.95 5.26
CA ASP A 148 8.19 6.37 6.60
C ASP A 148 9.59 6.29 7.20
N GLY A 149 10.60 6.07 6.34
CA GLY A 149 11.98 6.00 6.79
C GLY A 149 12.96 5.57 5.72
N TRP A 150 14.24 5.84 5.97
CA TRP A 150 15.33 5.50 5.06
C TRP A 150 16.39 4.66 5.78
N PRO A 151 16.32 3.32 5.67
CA PRO A 151 17.35 2.43 6.21
C PRO A 151 18.71 2.69 5.57
N ARG A 152 19.79 2.73 6.38
CA ARG A 152 21.16 2.99 5.89
C ARG A 152 21.65 1.97 4.86
N ASN A 153 21.13 0.75 4.91
CA ASN A 153 21.44 -0.35 3.99
C ASN A 153 20.58 -0.35 2.71
N SER A 154 19.67 0.62 2.55
CA SER A 154 18.77 0.70 1.40
C SER A 154 19.08 1.92 0.54
N ARG A 155 19.21 1.71 -0.77
CA ARG A 155 19.37 2.81 -1.76
C ARG A 155 18.12 3.70 -1.87
N TYR A 156 16.95 3.15 -1.54
CA TYR A 156 15.66 3.83 -1.67
C TYR A 156 14.97 3.93 -0.29
N PRO A 157 14.33 5.07 0.03
CA PRO A 157 13.50 5.18 1.21
C PRO A 157 12.25 4.32 1.08
N ASN A 158 11.70 3.90 2.22
CA ASN A 158 10.41 3.25 2.29
C ASN A 158 9.32 4.30 2.51
N GLY A 159 8.18 4.11 1.89
CA GLY A 159 7.01 4.95 2.11
C GLY A 159 5.71 4.18 1.91
N HIS A 160 4.62 4.84 2.26
CA HIS A 160 3.27 4.33 2.07
C HIS A 160 2.42 5.28 1.23
N PHE A 161 1.46 4.69 0.52
CA PHE A 161 0.48 5.41 -0.27
C PHE A 161 -0.52 6.13 0.65
N VAL A 162 -0.78 7.42 0.37
CA VAL A 162 -1.74 8.24 1.12
C VAL A 162 -3.03 8.43 0.32
N LYS A 163 -2.92 8.96 -0.90
CA LYS A 163 -4.07 9.32 -1.74
C LYS A 163 -3.69 9.38 -3.22
N SER A 164 -4.62 9.06 -4.12
CA SER A 164 -4.52 9.33 -5.56
C SER A 164 -5.11 10.70 -5.90
N LEU A 165 -4.41 11.45 -6.76
CA LEU A 165 -4.84 12.78 -7.23
C LEU A 165 -5.57 12.67 -8.57
N GLY A 166 -5.06 11.85 -9.50
CA GLY A 166 -5.65 11.70 -10.83
C GLY A 166 -4.66 11.13 -11.84
N THR A 167 -5.00 11.20 -13.12
CA THR A 167 -4.14 10.72 -14.22
C THR A 167 -2.97 11.68 -14.44
N ALA A 168 -1.78 11.15 -14.72
CA ALA A 168 -0.64 11.98 -15.08
C ALA A 168 -0.87 12.63 -16.46
N GLY A 169 -0.63 13.94 -16.54
CA GLY A 169 -0.85 14.74 -17.75
C GLY A 169 -2.18 15.51 -17.78
N ASP A 170 -3.12 15.23 -16.88
CA ASP A 170 -4.33 16.04 -16.73
C ASP A 170 -4.00 17.41 -16.13
N LYS A 171 -4.46 18.49 -16.77
CA LYS A 171 -4.15 19.88 -16.36
C LYS A 171 -4.55 20.15 -14.91
N GLU A 172 -5.73 19.67 -14.49
CA GLU A 172 -6.25 19.88 -13.13
C GLU A 172 -5.37 19.17 -12.11
N THR A 173 -5.00 17.91 -12.37
CA THR A 173 -4.14 17.10 -11.50
C THR A 173 -2.73 17.68 -11.40
N GLU A 174 -2.12 18.10 -12.51
CA GLU A 174 -0.79 18.74 -12.46
C GLU A 174 -0.82 20.09 -11.71
N THR A 175 -1.93 20.83 -11.82
CA THR A 175 -2.13 22.05 -11.03
C THR A 175 -2.23 21.74 -9.54
N GLU A 176 -2.98 20.70 -9.15
CA GLU A 176 -3.08 20.25 -7.76
C GLU A 176 -1.73 19.80 -7.21
N VAL A 177 -0.95 19.03 -7.99
CA VAL A 177 0.41 18.60 -7.62
C VAL A 177 1.32 19.80 -7.36
N LEU A 178 1.30 20.81 -8.22
CA LEU A 178 2.10 22.03 -8.07
C LEU A 178 1.72 22.81 -6.80
N LEU A 179 0.42 22.92 -6.52
CA LEU A 179 -0.08 23.60 -5.33
C LEU A 179 0.33 22.87 -4.05
N LEU A 180 0.29 21.53 -4.07
CA LEU A 180 0.77 20.71 -2.96
C LEU A 180 2.29 20.79 -2.77
N GLU A 181 3.07 20.85 -3.84
CA GLU A 181 4.54 20.96 -3.78
C GLU A 181 5.00 22.27 -3.13
N HIS A 182 4.25 23.35 -3.32
CA HIS A 182 4.54 24.66 -2.75
C HIS A 182 3.79 24.95 -1.44
N ASP A 183 3.17 23.93 -0.82
CA ASP A 183 2.37 24.06 0.39
C ASP A 183 1.30 25.17 0.29
N VAL A 184 0.73 25.37 -0.91
CA VAL A 184 -0.30 26.37 -1.17
C VAL A 184 -1.67 25.78 -0.83
N PRO A 185 -2.39 26.34 0.16
CA PRO A 185 -3.74 25.88 0.48
C PRO A 185 -4.69 26.21 -0.67
N HIS A 186 -5.17 25.17 -1.35
CA HIS A 186 -6.08 25.30 -2.49
C HIS A 186 -7.45 24.65 -2.24
N GLN A 187 -7.69 24.21 -1.01
CA GLN A 187 -8.97 23.65 -0.62
C GLN A 187 -10.05 24.74 -0.68
N PRO A 188 -11.28 24.39 -1.10
CA PRO A 188 -12.38 25.35 -1.09
C PRO A 188 -12.62 25.83 0.34
N PHE A 189 -12.92 27.13 0.48
CA PHE A 189 -13.31 27.70 1.76
C PHE A 189 -14.57 27.01 2.31
N SER A 190 -14.65 26.91 3.63
CA SER A 190 -15.83 26.34 4.28
C SER A 190 -17.08 27.20 4.00
N GLN A 191 -18.24 26.56 3.99
CA GLN A 191 -19.51 27.27 3.76
C GLN A 191 -19.77 28.36 4.81
N ALA A 192 -19.27 28.20 6.03
CA ALA A 192 -19.34 29.22 7.07
C ALA A 192 -18.53 30.49 6.68
N VAL A 193 -17.34 30.32 6.12
CA VAL A 193 -16.52 31.45 5.65
C VAL A 193 -17.17 32.11 4.43
N LEU A 194 -17.73 31.32 3.51
CA LEU A 194 -18.45 31.85 2.35
C LEU A 194 -19.73 32.60 2.76
N SER A 195 -20.43 32.14 3.81
CA SER A 195 -21.62 32.84 4.33
C SER A 195 -21.32 34.16 5.06
N LEU A 196 -20.07 34.37 5.47
CA LEU A 196 -19.61 35.60 6.10
C LEU A 196 -19.25 36.69 5.08
N LEU A 197 -19.37 36.40 3.78
CA LEU A 197 -19.21 37.41 2.73
C LEU A 197 -20.35 38.45 2.89
N PRO A 198 -20.07 39.69 3.30
CA PRO A 198 -21.12 40.69 3.51
C PRO A 198 -21.77 41.09 2.19
N ASN A 199 -22.99 41.64 2.25
CA ASN A 199 -23.48 42.55 1.21
C ASN A 199 -22.44 43.68 1.10
N ARG A 200 -21.65 43.65 0.02
CA ARG A 200 -20.27 44.13 -0.11
C ARG A 200 -19.93 45.39 0.71
N LEU A 201 -19.46 45.18 1.93
CA LEU A 201 -18.72 46.21 2.67
C LEU A 201 -17.46 46.53 1.88
N SER A 202 -17.26 47.80 1.56
CA SER A 202 -16.12 48.24 0.76
C SER A 202 -15.40 49.42 1.41
N PHE A 203 -14.17 49.62 1.00
CA PHE A 203 -13.42 50.83 1.30
C PHE A 203 -13.35 51.66 0.03
N SER A 204 -14.03 52.79 0.01
CA SER A 204 -14.11 53.66 -1.17
C SER A 204 -13.07 54.76 -1.09
N CYS A 205 -12.42 55.00 -2.23
CA CYS A 205 -11.61 56.19 -2.50
C CYS A 205 -12.42 57.09 -3.43
N ILE A 206 -12.72 58.32 -2.99
CA ILE A 206 -13.45 59.32 -3.77
C ILE A 206 -12.45 60.40 -4.16
N TRP A 207 -12.26 60.57 -5.48
CA TRP A 207 -11.42 61.62 -6.04
C TRP A 207 -12.28 62.75 -6.57
N GLU A 208 -11.86 63.97 -6.25
CA GLU A 208 -12.31 65.18 -6.92
C GLU A 208 -11.25 65.57 -7.94
N MET A 209 -11.62 65.73 -9.21
CA MET A 209 -10.69 65.94 -10.32
C MET A 209 -11.06 67.19 -11.12
N ASP A 210 -10.07 67.86 -11.71
CA ASP A 210 -10.28 68.93 -12.68
C ASP A 210 -10.56 68.38 -14.10
N ARG A 211 -10.79 69.28 -15.08
CA ARG A 211 -11.04 68.88 -16.48
C ARG A 211 -9.83 68.24 -17.16
N ASN A 212 -8.64 68.42 -16.60
CA ASN A 212 -7.39 67.85 -17.09
C ASN A 212 -7.07 66.52 -16.37
N ALA A 213 -8.02 65.98 -15.59
CA ALA A 213 -7.88 64.77 -14.77
C ALA A 213 -6.82 64.87 -13.66
N ASN A 214 -6.44 66.08 -13.24
CA ASN A 214 -5.61 66.26 -12.06
C ASN A 214 -6.47 66.07 -10.80
N ILE A 215 -5.96 65.29 -9.84
CA ILE A 215 -6.64 65.05 -8.56
C ILE A 215 -6.48 66.29 -7.68
N LEU A 216 -7.61 66.93 -7.35
CA LEU A 216 -7.69 68.07 -6.44
C LEU A 216 -7.79 67.62 -4.99
N ASN A 217 -8.56 66.55 -4.72
CA ASN A 217 -8.79 66.05 -3.38
C ASN A 217 -9.02 64.52 -3.37
N THR A 218 -8.64 63.86 -2.28
CA THR A 218 -8.82 62.42 -2.08
C THR A 218 -9.45 62.14 -0.71
N LYS A 219 -10.58 61.44 -0.71
CA LYS A 219 -11.27 61.02 0.52
C LYS A 219 -11.39 59.50 0.58
N PHE A 220 -10.94 58.93 1.69
CA PHE A 220 -11.10 57.50 1.98
C PHE A 220 -12.21 57.29 3.01
N THR A 221 -13.14 56.36 2.75
CA THR A 221 -14.22 56.04 3.68
C THR A 221 -14.64 54.58 3.60
N LYS A 222 -15.08 54.02 4.73
CA LYS A 222 -15.85 52.77 4.74
C LYS A 222 -17.23 53.05 4.12
N SER A 223 -17.71 52.15 3.28
CA SER A 223 -18.98 52.30 2.54
C SER A 223 -19.63 50.95 2.31
N VAL A 224 -20.89 50.97 1.86
CA VAL A 224 -21.64 49.80 1.38
C VAL A 224 -21.94 50.05 -0.09
N ILE A 225 -21.62 49.09 -0.96
CA ILE A 225 -21.86 49.21 -2.41
C ILE A 225 -22.77 48.08 -2.90
N ASP A 226 -23.60 48.41 -3.90
CA ASP A 226 -24.46 47.46 -4.62
C ASP A 226 -24.22 47.61 -6.13
N SER A 227 -23.36 46.75 -6.67
CA SER A 227 -22.95 46.84 -8.08
C SER A 227 -24.14 46.54 -9.00
N LYS A 228 -24.45 47.47 -9.92
CA LYS A 228 -25.57 47.31 -10.87
C LYS A 228 -25.22 46.48 -12.11
N ALA A 229 -23.93 46.23 -12.35
CA ALA A 229 -23.46 45.38 -13.45
C ALA A 229 -22.10 44.73 -13.12
N SER A 230 -21.80 43.62 -13.77
CA SER A 230 -20.46 43.01 -13.82
C SER A 230 -20.08 42.92 -15.30
N LEU A 231 -19.11 43.71 -15.73
CA LEU A 231 -18.71 43.80 -17.13
C LEU A 231 -17.30 43.21 -17.30
N THR A 232 -17.10 42.48 -18.38
CA THR A 232 -15.75 42.14 -18.86
C THR A 232 -15.08 43.35 -19.49
N TYR A 233 -13.75 43.33 -19.60
CA TYR A 233 -12.99 44.43 -20.22
C TYR A 233 -13.44 44.72 -21.66
N ALA A 234 -13.75 43.69 -22.43
CA ALA A 234 -14.23 43.84 -23.81
C ALA A 234 -15.59 44.56 -23.87
N GLU A 235 -16.53 44.19 -23.00
CA GLU A 235 -17.84 44.84 -22.92
C GLU A 235 -17.75 46.30 -22.47
N ALA A 236 -16.81 46.61 -21.58
CA ALA A 236 -16.59 47.98 -21.10
C ALA A 236 -15.99 48.90 -22.17
N GLN A 237 -15.11 48.38 -23.04
CA GLN A 237 -14.51 49.16 -24.14
C GLN A 237 -15.45 49.37 -25.32
N MET A 238 -16.48 48.52 -25.48
CA MET A 238 -17.48 48.67 -26.54
C MET A 238 -18.60 49.68 -26.19
N ARG A 239 -18.59 50.25 -24.99
CA ARG A 239 -19.51 51.30 -24.55
C ARG A 239 -18.87 52.68 -24.63
#